data_AF-A0A3M1MYJ2-F1
#
_entry.id   AF-A0A3M1MYJ2-F1
#
_cell.length_a   1.000
_cell.length_b   1.000
_cell.length_c   1.000
_cell.angle_alpha   90.00
_cell.angle_beta   90.00
_cell.angle_gamma   90.00
#
_symmetry.space_group_name_H-M   'P 1'
#
loop_
_entity.id
_entity.type
_entity.pdbx_description
1 polymer ?
#
loop_
_entity_poly.entity_id
_entity_poly.type
_entity_poly.pdbx_seq_one_letter_code
_entity_poly.pdbx_strand_id
1 'polypeptide(L)'
;LSRRGFILREHFPVGWKLIEASPPASSLDNVNGTARWIIKPGEERKRIVYLIRVDDKAVLDTSVRFSGEVVLKGDNGEGESLVGGESVITVRPVLWPDVDANGIVDDAEILAASDVYEEMKGVHLDWNFLEAVWDAGSYRWLAKKRRFEPVKRVEPAGQLP
;
A
#
# COMPACT_ATOMS: atom_id res chain seq x y z
N LEU A 1 30.08 7.80 13.49
CA LEU A 1 29.19 8.72 12.74
C LEU A 1 27.83 8.71 13.43
N SER A 2 27.44 9.78 14.12
CA SER A 2 26.07 9.87 14.65
C SER A 2 25.12 10.02 13.46
N ARG A 3 24.18 9.07 13.28
CA ARG A 3 23.17 9.17 12.22
C ARG A 3 22.33 10.41 12.50
N ARG A 4 22.33 11.38 11.58
CA ARG A 4 21.51 12.60 11.69
C ARG A 4 20.03 12.22 11.66
N GLY A 5 19.23 12.92 12.46
CA GLY A 5 17.78 12.79 12.43
C GLY A 5 17.19 13.49 11.20
N PHE A 6 15.98 13.10 10.82
CA PHE A 6 15.26 13.67 9.68
C PHE A 6 13.75 13.64 9.92
N ILE A 7 13.02 14.42 9.13
CA ILE A 7 11.57 14.36 9.06
C ILE A 7 11.21 13.81 7.69
N LEU A 8 10.46 12.70 7.66
CA LEU A 8 9.77 12.26 6.47
C LEU A 8 8.37 12.90 6.46
N ARG A 9 8.00 13.52 5.35
CA ARG A 9 6.67 14.04 5.09
C ARG A 9 6.13 13.34 3.84
N GLU A 10 4.94 12.78 3.94
CA GLU A 10 4.22 12.19 2.81
C GLU A 10 2.95 12.99 2.53
N HIS A 11 2.65 13.15 1.25
CA HIS A 11 1.44 13.77 0.74
C HIS A 11 0.68 12.77 -0.13
N PHE A 12 -0.57 12.56 0.26
CA PHE A 12 -1.55 11.73 -0.41
C PHE A 12 -2.60 12.63 -1.10
N PRO A 13 -3.34 12.12 -2.08
CA PRO A 13 -4.45 12.87 -2.67
C PRO A 13 -5.48 13.29 -1.60
N VAL A 14 -6.09 14.45 -1.79
CA VAL A 14 -7.11 14.98 -0.86
C VAL A 14 -8.25 13.96 -0.71
N GLY A 15 -8.68 13.76 0.55
CA GLY A 15 -9.74 12.81 0.91
C GLY A 15 -9.26 11.37 1.11
N TRP A 16 -8.04 11.03 0.67
CA TRP A 16 -7.43 9.74 0.97
C TRP A 16 -6.90 9.74 2.40
N LYS A 17 -7.03 8.60 3.08
CA LYS A 17 -6.79 8.52 4.52
C LYS A 17 -5.74 7.47 4.84
N LEU A 18 -4.71 7.85 5.58
CA LEU A 18 -3.85 6.90 6.26
C LEU A 18 -4.67 6.23 7.36
N ILE A 19 -4.87 4.93 7.23
CA ILE A 19 -5.65 4.12 8.18
C ILE A 19 -4.75 3.35 9.14
N GLU A 20 -3.52 3.04 8.73
CA GLU A 20 -2.56 2.33 9.56
C GLU A 20 -1.13 2.66 9.13
N ALA A 21 -0.20 2.69 10.07
CA ALA A 21 1.21 2.84 9.79
C ALA A 21 2.07 2.21 10.89
N SER A 22 3.17 1.58 10.47
CA SER A 22 4.20 1.09 11.36
C SER A 22 5.56 1.63 10.90
N PRO A 23 6.26 2.41 11.75
CA PRO A 23 5.77 2.99 13.00
C PRO A 23 4.64 4.02 12.79
N PRO A 24 3.86 4.35 13.84
CA PRO A 24 2.84 5.39 13.75
C PRO A 24 3.42 6.75 13.33
N ALA A 25 2.64 7.50 12.56
CA ALA A 25 2.99 8.86 12.18
C ALA A 25 3.09 9.76 13.43
N SER A 26 4.09 10.63 13.47
CA SER A 26 4.25 11.64 14.52
C SER A 26 3.20 12.75 14.41
N SER A 27 2.69 13.00 13.20
CA SER A 27 1.59 13.93 12.92
C SER A 27 0.83 13.45 11.69
N LEU A 28 -0.50 13.56 11.72
CA LEU A 28 -1.38 13.11 10.64
C LEU A 28 -2.50 14.12 10.41
N ASP A 29 -2.67 14.52 9.15
CA ASP A 29 -3.79 15.27 8.63
C ASP A 29 -4.47 14.45 7.53
N ASN A 30 -5.49 13.69 7.90
CA ASN A 30 -6.27 12.87 6.96
C ASN A 30 -7.27 13.68 6.12
N VAL A 31 -7.44 14.98 6.38
CA VAL A 31 -8.31 15.84 5.56
C VAL A 31 -7.54 16.28 4.33
N ASN A 32 -6.34 16.81 4.53
CA ASN A 32 -5.47 17.29 3.45
C ASN A 32 -4.48 16.22 2.95
N GLY A 33 -4.53 15.00 3.50
CA GLY A 33 -3.70 13.89 3.06
C GLY A 33 -2.22 14.10 3.36
N THR A 34 -1.84 14.45 4.59
CA THR A 34 -0.43 14.63 4.96
C THR A 34 -0.06 13.83 6.20
N ALA A 35 1.02 13.06 6.13
CA ALA A 35 1.59 12.33 7.26
C ALA A 35 3.05 12.72 7.48
N ARG A 36 3.49 12.78 8.75
CA ARG A 36 4.87 13.12 9.11
C ARG A 36 5.43 12.14 10.11
N TRP A 37 6.68 11.73 9.90
CA TRP A 37 7.47 10.95 10.84
C TRP A 37 8.72 11.72 11.21
N ILE A 38 8.95 11.89 12.51
CA ILE A 38 10.19 12.48 13.03
C ILE A 38 11.10 11.33 13.46
N ILE A 39 12.23 11.19 12.78
CA ILE A 39 13.23 10.16 13.05
C ILE A 39 14.38 10.81 13.79
N LYS A 40 14.58 10.43 15.06
CA LYS A 40 15.59 11.05 15.91
C LYS A 40 17.00 10.56 15.53
N PRO A 41 18.05 11.37 15.79
CA PRO A 41 19.42 10.90 15.64
C PRO A 41 19.67 9.62 16.44
N GLY A 42 20.30 8.62 15.80
CA GLY A 42 20.56 7.31 16.42
C GLY A 42 19.34 6.39 16.56
N GLU A 43 18.14 6.81 16.15
CA GLU A 43 16.97 5.95 16.11
C GLU A 43 17.09 4.95 14.95
N GLU A 44 17.06 3.65 15.25
CA GLU A 44 17.11 2.59 14.24
C GLU A 44 15.70 2.30 13.69
N ARG A 45 15.12 3.26 12.96
CA ARG A 45 13.95 2.99 12.11
C ARG A 45 14.43 2.61 10.72
N LYS A 46 14.33 1.33 10.40
CA LYS A 46 14.77 0.81 9.09
C LYS A 46 13.72 0.96 7.99
N ARG A 47 12.43 1.02 8.35
CA ARG A 47 11.32 0.99 7.40
C ARG A 47 10.09 1.67 7.99
N ILE A 48 9.35 2.37 7.14
CA ILE A 48 8.01 2.88 7.42
C ILE A 48 7.09 2.21 6.40
N VAL A 49 6.06 1.52 6.89
CA VAL A 49 4.99 0.91 6.08
C VAL A 49 3.67 1.51 6.51
N TYR A 50 2.75 1.67 5.56
CA TYR A 50 1.45 2.27 5.84
C TYR A 50 0.39 1.77 4.87
N LEU A 51 -0.87 1.85 5.30
CA LEU A 51 -2.06 1.56 4.50
C LEU A 51 -2.85 2.84 4.29
N ILE A 52 -3.19 3.10 3.03
CA ILE A 52 -4.04 4.22 2.64
C ILE A 52 -5.40 3.70 2.17
N ARG A 53 -6.47 4.29 2.70
CA ARG A 53 -7.81 4.16 2.16
C ARG A 53 -8.03 5.22 1.09
N VAL A 54 -8.25 4.75 -0.13
CA VAL A 54 -8.66 5.56 -1.29
C VAL A 54 -9.99 6.25 -1.00
N ASP A 55 -10.15 7.51 -1.41
CA ASP A 55 -11.42 8.24 -1.28
C ASP A 55 -12.56 7.52 -2.04
N ASP A 56 -13.75 7.49 -1.46
CA ASP A 56 -14.90 6.84 -2.07
C ASP A 56 -15.29 7.44 -3.44
N LYS A 57 -14.93 8.70 -3.69
CA LYS A 57 -15.18 9.43 -4.93
C LYS A 57 -14.06 9.28 -5.96
N ALA A 58 -12.99 8.57 -5.64
CA ALA A 58 -11.90 8.32 -6.60
C ALA A 58 -12.44 7.61 -7.84
N VAL A 59 -12.02 8.09 -9.01
CA VAL A 59 -12.41 7.49 -10.29
C VAL A 59 -11.49 6.30 -10.56
N LEU A 60 -12.08 5.14 -10.86
CA LEU A 60 -11.33 3.95 -11.23
C LEU A 60 -10.54 4.17 -12.53
N ASP A 61 -9.45 3.44 -12.67
CA ASP A 61 -8.52 3.48 -13.79
C ASP A 61 -7.90 4.87 -14.02
N THR A 62 -7.81 5.67 -12.95
CA THR A 62 -7.07 6.94 -12.95
C THR A 62 -5.77 6.81 -12.18
N SER A 63 -4.73 7.43 -12.75
CA SER A 63 -3.43 7.53 -12.09
C SER A 63 -3.39 8.77 -11.20
N VAL A 64 -2.95 8.60 -9.97
CA VAL A 64 -2.74 9.68 -9.01
C VAL A 64 -1.29 9.71 -8.58
N ARG A 65 -0.81 10.90 -8.22
CA ARG A 65 0.57 11.09 -7.77
C ARG A 65 0.64 11.15 -6.25
N PHE A 66 1.64 10.47 -5.71
CA PHE A 66 2.13 10.57 -4.36
C PHE A 66 3.38 11.42 -4.37
N SER A 67 3.61 12.18 -3.31
CA SER A 67 4.85 12.96 -3.18
C SER A 67 5.27 12.98 -1.73
N GLY A 68 6.57 12.82 -1.50
CA GLY A 68 7.14 12.93 -0.17
C GLY A 68 8.38 13.81 -0.18
N GLU A 69 8.72 14.29 1.00
CA GLU A 69 9.86 15.15 1.28
C GLU A 69 10.62 14.61 2.50
N VAL A 70 11.95 14.61 2.42
CA VAL A 70 12.85 14.37 3.55
C VAL A 70 13.51 15.67 3.93
N VAL A 71 13.26 16.12 5.15
CA VAL A 71 13.85 17.34 5.71
C VAL A 71 14.93 16.96 6.71
N LEU A 72 16.16 17.41 6.46
CA LEU A 72 17.33 17.23 7.30
C LEU A 72 17.63 18.53 8.03
N LYS A 73 17.83 18.44 9.34
CA LYS A 73 18.40 19.55 10.12
C LYS A 73 19.93 19.46 10.07
N GLY A 74 20.58 20.40 9.38
CA GLY A 74 22.04 20.50 9.31
C GLY A 74 22.56 21.72 10.08
N ASP A 75 23.87 21.72 10.35
CA ASP A 75 24.56 22.82 11.05
C ASP A 75 24.62 24.11 10.22
N ASN A 76 24.49 24.00 8.88
CA ASN A 76 24.50 25.13 7.93
C ASN A 76 23.11 25.44 7.32
N GLY A 77 22.01 24.92 7.89
CA GLY A 77 20.65 25.14 7.40
C GLY A 77 19.82 23.86 7.25
N GLU A 78 18.54 24.03 6.94
CA GLU A 78 17.63 22.93 6.60
C GLU A 78 17.88 22.49 5.15
N GLY A 79 18.07 21.19 4.94
CA GLY A 79 18.14 20.59 3.61
C GLY A 79 16.87 19.81 3.33
N GLU A 80 16.26 20.01 2.18
CA GLU A 80 15.06 19.30 1.74
C GLU A 80 15.35 18.52 0.46
N SER A 81 14.84 17.30 0.36
CA SER A 81 14.92 16.48 -0.84
C SER A 81 13.62 15.69 -1.02
N LEU A 82 13.26 15.43 -2.28
CA LEU A 82 12.09 14.63 -2.59
C LEU A 82 12.35 13.15 -2.29
N VAL A 83 11.31 12.45 -1.81
CA VAL A 83 11.31 10.99 -1.74
C VAL A 83 11.33 10.43 -3.16
N GLY A 84 12.27 9.52 -3.42
CA GLY A 84 12.38 8.82 -4.71
C GLY A 84 11.51 7.56 -4.78
N GLY A 85 11.60 6.84 -5.89
CA GLY A 85 10.86 5.59 -6.12
C GLY A 85 9.57 5.80 -6.91
N GLU A 86 8.66 4.84 -6.82
CA GLU A 86 7.37 4.90 -7.49
C GLU A 86 6.47 5.94 -6.82
N SER A 87 6.03 6.92 -7.62
CA SER A 87 5.23 8.07 -7.14
C SER A 87 3.89 8.17 -7.83
N VAL A 88 3.56 7.22 -8.71
CA VAL A 88 2.29 7.21 -9.45
C VAL A 88 1.64 5.86 -9.21
N ILE A 89 0.40 5.88 -8.73
CA ILE A 89 -0.39 4.67 -8.58
C ILE A 89 -1.66 4.79 -9.40
N THR A 90 -2.16 3.67 -9.91
CA THR A 90 -3.43 3.64 -10.63
C THR A 90 -4.48 2.96 -9.77
N VAL A 91 -5.60 3.64 -9.51
CA VAL A 91 -6.70 3.08 -8.72
C VAL A 91 -7.45 2.07 -9.58
N ARG A 92 -7.29 0.77 -9.33
CA ARG A 92 -7.92 -0.29 -10.13
C ARG A 92 -8.71 -1.26 -9.25
N PRO A 93 -9.80 -1.85 -9.77
CA PRO A 93 -10.57 -2.87 -9.06
C PRO A 93 -9.89 -4.26 -9.18
N VAL A 94 -8.62 -4.34 -8.80
CA VAL A 94 -7.82 -5.58 -8.76
C VAL A 94 -7.16 -5.71 -7.39
N LEU A 95 -6.88 -6.94 -6.96
CA LEU A 95 -6.11 -7.15 -5.73
C LEU A 95 -4.64 -6.82 -5.96
N TRP A 96 -3.97 -6.30 -4.94
CA TRP A 96 -2.57 -5.90 -5.02
C TRP A 96 -1.56 -7.01 -5.37
N PRO A 97 -1.79 -8.31 -5.08
CA PRO A 97 -0.87 -9.37 -5.48
C PRO A 97 -1.19 -9.95 -6.87
N ASP A 98 -2.35 -9.62 -7.47
CA ASP A 98 -2.69 -9.98 -8.86
C ASP A 98 -1.99 -8.98 -9.80
N VAL A 99 -0.75 -9.31 -10.17
CA VAL A 99 0.18 -8.41 -10.87
C VAL A 99 -0.22 -8.27 -12.34
N ASP A 100 -0.76 -9.34 -12.93
CA ASP A 100 -1.18 -9.35 -14.34
C ASP A 100 -2.65 -8.91 -14.54
N ALA A 101 -3.38 -8.70 -13.44
CA ALA A 101 -4.77 -8.24 -13.39
C ALA A 101 -5.76 -9.20 -14.09
N ASN A 102 -5.52 -10.50 -14.04
CA ASN A 102 -6.36 -11.52 -14.68
C ASN A 102 -7.55 -11.98 -13.80
N GLY A 103 -7.66 -11.53 -12.55
CA GLY A 103 -8.72 -11.91 -11.61
C GLY A 103 -8.44 -13.21 -10.85
N ILE A 104 -7.20 -13.68 -10.89
CA ILE A 104 -6.67 -14.86 -10.21
C ILE A 104 -5.46 -14.38 -9.41
N VAL A 105 -5.24 -15.00 -8.25
CA VAL A 105 -3.95 -14.90 -7.54
C VAL A 105 -3.38 -16.30 -7.60
N ASP A 106 -2.36 -16.53 -8.41
CA ASP A 106 -1.75 -17.85 -8.60
C ASP A 106 -0.67 -18.18 -7.56
N ASP A 107 -0.07 -19.37 -7.66
CA ASP A 107 0.95 -19.85 -6.71
C ASP A 107 2.22 -18.97 -6.68
N ALA A 108 2.56 -18.34 -7.81
CA ALA A 108 3.71 -17.45 -7.89
C ALA A 108 3.37 -16.09 -7.24
N GLU A 109 2.18 -15.59 -7.49
CA GLU A 109 1.67 -14.35 -6.93
C GLU A 109 1.45 -14.44 -5.42
N ILE A 110 0.89 -15.53 -4.90
CA ILE A 110 0.71 -15.72 -3.46
C ILE A 110 2.05 -15.86 -2.73
N LEU A 111 3.05 -16.46 -3.37
CA LEU A 111 4.41 -16.56 -2.82
C LEU A 111 5.08 -15.19 -2.78
N ALA A 112 4.96 -14.37 -3.83
CA ALA A 112 5.45 -12.99 -3.80
C ALA A 112 4.69 -12.13 -2.77
N ALA A 113 3.39 -12.39 -2.60
CA ALA A 113 2.56 -11.70 -1.61
C ALA A 113 2.98 -11.99 -0.17
N SER A 114 3.48 -13.20 0.13
CA SER A 114 3.92 -13.55 1.49
C SER A 114 5.15 -12.74 1.90
N ASP A 115 6.08 -12.48 0.97
CA ASP A 115 7.23 -11.60 1.21
C ASP A 115 6.75 -10.19 1.58
N VAL A 116 5.84 -9.60 0.80
CA VAL A 116 5.26 -8.27 1.08
C VAL A 116 4.53 -8.27 2.42
N TYR A 117 3.81 -9.33 2.75
CA TYR A 117 3.12 -9.47 4.04
C TYR A 117 4.10 -9.42 5.22
N GLU A 118 5.23 -10.12 5.12
CA GLU A 118 6.30 -10.06 6.12
C GLU A 118 6.95 -8.69 6.19
N GLU A 119 7.19 -8.05 5.04
CA GLU A 119 7.77 -6.72 4.95
C GLU A 119 6.90 -5.62 5.57
N MET A 120 5.57 -5.79 5.48
CA MET A 120 4.54 -4.91 6.01
C MET A 120 4.16 -5.22 7.46
N LYS A 121 4.98 -6.00 8.17
CA LYS A 121 4.75 -6.32 9.58
C LYS A 121 4.49 -5.07 10.43
N GLY A 122 3.39 -5.10 11.15
CA GLY A 122 2.92 -3.99 12.00
C GLY A 122 1.83 -3.15 11.34
N VAL A 123 1.45 -3.42 10.09
CA VAL A 123 0.15 -3.04 9.56
C VAL A 123 -0.70 -4.27 9.25
N HIS A 124 -2.02 -4.12 9.27
CA HIS A 124 -2.96 -5.21 9.09
C HIS A 124 -3.31 -5.39 7.61
N LEU A 125 -2.61 -6.33 6.98
CA LEU A 125 -3.05 -6.93 5.72
C LEU A 125 -3.95 -8.14 6.04
N ASP A 126 -5.08 -8.26 5.35
CA ASP A 126 -6.01 -9.37 5.54
C ASP A 126 -5.51 -10.62 4.79
N TRP A 127 -4.55 -11.31 5.39
CA TRP A 127 -3.96 -12.53 4.82
C TRP A 127 -5.01 -13.64 4.65
N ASN A 128 -5.91 -13.81 5.63
CA ASN A 128 -6.97 -14.81 5.57
C ASN A 128 -7.89 -14.60 4.35
N PHE A 129 -8.19 -13.33 4.02
CA PHE A 129 -8.94 -13.02 2.81
C PHE A 129 -8.17 -13.40 1.55
N LEU A 130 -6.86 -13.14 1.52
CA LEU A 130 -6.02 -13.48 0.37
C LEU A 130 -5.90 -15.00 0.18
N GLU A 131 -5.74 -15.77 1.26
CA GLU A 131 -5.79 -17.24 1.23
C GLU A 131 -7.13 -17.74 0.70
N ALA A 132 -8.24 -17.15 1.15
CA ALA A 132 -9.57 -17.52 0.67
C ALA A 132 -9.77 -17.23 -0.85
N VAL A 133 -9.12 -16.18 -1.37
CA VAL A 133 -9.10 -15.89 -2.82
C VAL A 133 -8.30 -16.94 -3.57
N TRP A 134 -7.10 -17.28 -3.09
CA TRP A 134 -6.24 -18.30 -3.67
C TRP A 134 -6.92 -19.67 -3.69
N ASP A 135 -7.50 -20.10 -2.56
CA ASP A 135 -8.26 -21.35 -2.42
C ASP A 135 -9.48 -21.42 -3.36
N ALA A 136 -10.12 -20.27 -3.64
CA ALA A 136 -11.24 -20.21 -4.56
C ALA A 136 -10.81 -20.32 -6.03
N GLY A 137 -9.55 -20.00 -6.34
CA GLY A 137 -8.97 -20.02 -7.68
C GLY A 137 -9.39 -18.85 -8.59
N SER A 138 -10.18 -17.91 -8.08
CA SER A 138 -10.50 -16.63 -8.73
C SER A 138 -11.19 -15.68 -7.75
N TYR A 139 -11.27 -14.40 -8.12
CA TYR A 139 -12.06 -13.41 -7.40
C TYR A 139 -12.81 -12.48 -8.33
N ARG A 140 -13.71 -11.67 -7.76
CA ARG A 140 -14.38 -10.59 -8.49
C ARG A 140 -14.53 -9.34 -7.65
N TRP A 141 -14.54 -8.19 -8.31
CA TRP A 141 -14.94 -6.93 -7.73
C TRP A 141 -16.47 -6.76 -7.73
N LEU A 142 -17.05 -6.46 -6.58
CA LEU A 142 -18.46 -6.07 -6.45
C LEU A 142 -18.60 -4.55 -6.36
N ALA A 143 -18.73 -3.88 -7.50
CA ALA A 143 -18.81 -2.42 -7.58
C ALA A 143 -19.83 -1.78 -6.62
N LYS A 144 -21.04 -2.35 -6.49
CA LYS A 144 -22.08 -1.84 -5.60
C LYS A 144 -21.72 -1.93 -4.10
N LYS A 145 -20.93 -2.94 -3.73
CA LYS A 145 -20.51 -3.19 -2.33
C LYS A 145 -19.10 -2.69 -2.05
N ARG A 146 -18.38 -2.23 -3.09
CA ARG A 146 -16.98 -1.81 -3.03
C ARG A 146 -16.08 -2.81 -2.32
N ARG A 147 -16.25 -4.09 -2.64
CA ARG A 147 -15.49 -5.19 -2.03
C ARG A 147 -15.13 -6.25 -3.05
N PHE A 148 -14.05 -6.95 -2.78
CA PHE A 148 -13.71 -8.18 -3.47
C PHE A 148 -14.42 -9.37 -2.83
N GLU A 149 -14.72 -10.39 -3.64
CA GLU A 149 -15.24 -11.67 -3.18
C GLU A 149 -14.47 -12.81 -3.86
N PRO A 150 -14.04 -13.83 -3.12
CA PRO A 150 -13.60 -15.09 -3.70
C PRO A 150 -14.73 -15.73 -4.51
N VAL A 151 -14.39 -16.29 -5.67
CA VAL A 151 -15.34 -16.98 -6.54
C VAL A 151 -14.74 -18.33 -6.89
N LYS A 152 -15.44 -19.41 -6.57
CA LYS A 152 -15.00 -20.75 -6.97
C LYS A 152 -14.91 -20.81 -8.49
N ARG A 153 -13.74 -21.20 -8.99
CA ARG A 153 -13.57 -21.54 -10.39
C ARG A 153 -14.45 -22.74 -10.72
N VAL A 154 -15.37 -22.56 -11.67
CA VAL A 154 -16.05 -23.70 -12.29
C VAL A 154 -15.12 -24.17 -13.40
N GLU A 155 -14.43 -25.29 -13.17
CA GLU A 155 -13.73 -25.95 -14.28
C GLU A 155 -14.76 -26.31 -15.35
N PRO A 156 -14.52 -25.99 -16.64
CA PRO A 156 -15.39 -26.49 -17.70
C PRO A 156 -15.40 -28.01 -17.61
N ALA A 157 -16.61 -28.59 -17.49
CA ALA A 157 -16.80 -30.03 -17.44
C ALA A 157 -16.00 -30.68 -18.59
N GLY A 158 -15.12 -31.62 -18.21
CA GLY A 158 -14.00 -32.07 -19.02
C GLY A 158 -14.29 -32.26 -20.51
N GLN A 159 -13.35 -31.81 -21.33
CA GLN A 159 -13.07 -32.52 -22.58
C GLN A 159 -12.54 -33.90 -22.20
N LEU A 160 -13.44 -34.88 -22.22
CA LEU A 160 -13.07 -36.30 -22.21
C LEU A 160 -12.14 -36.56 -23.41
N PRO A 161 -11.12 -37.43 -23.26
CA PRO A 161 -10.28 -37.87 -24.37
C PRO A 161 -11.10 -38.59 -25.45
#